data_AF-A0A090WVG7-F1
#
_entry.id   AF-A0A090WVG7-F1
#
_cell.length_a   1.000
_cell.length_b   1.000
_cell.length_c   1.000
_cell.angle_alpha   90.00
_cell.angle_beta   90.00
_cell.angle_gamma   90.00
#
_symmetry.space_group_name_H-M   'P 1'
#
loop_
_entity.id
_entity.type
_entity.pdbx_description
1 polymer ?
#
loop_
_entity_poly.entity_id
_entity_poly.type
_entity_poly.pdbx_seq_one_letter_code
_entity_poly.pdbx_strand_id
1 'polypeptide(L)'
;MTIGEYAKMINGEKWLNQSITCDLRVIPVKNYNHNLEYSLPIKPSPNLPNDKSINLYPSLCFFEGTNVSAGRGTETQFQIFGSPFLNKTQFSFQFTPQPNHGAKHPKHENKLCYGKNLTEAENQNTLNLNWLIKAYNNTENKAEFFNSFFTKLAGTKKLQQQIESGLSANQIKATWKTGLDAFAKTRSKYLMYE
;
A
#
# COMPACT_ATOMS: atom_id res chain seq x y z
N MET A 1 -13.13 7.96 -0.34
CA MET A 1 -14.35 7.44 0.31
C MET A 1 -14.06 7.24 1.77
N THR A 2 -14.92 7.77 2.62
CA THR A 2 -14.97 7.49 4.05
C THR A 2 -15.59 6.10 4.30
N ILE A 3 -15.45 5.58 5.51
CA ILE A 3 -16.07 4.30 5.89
C ILE A 3 -17.60 4.33 5.81
N GLY A 4 -18.22 5.49 6.06
CA GLY A 4 -19.68 5.66 5.96
C GLY A 4 -20.19 5.59 4.52
N GLU A 5 -19.52 6.24 3.58
CA GLU A 5 -19.84 6.13 2.15
C GLU A 5 -19.61 4.71 1.64
N TYR A 6 -18.54 4.05 2.10
CA TYR A 6 -18.26 2.66 1.74
C TYR A 6 -19.32 1.70 2.27
N ALA A 7 -19.80 1.89 3.51
CA ALA A 7 -20.90 1.11 4.08
C ALA A 7 -22.20 1.29 3.28
N LYS A 8 -22.53 2.53 2.87
CA LYS A 8 -23.67 2.80 1.99
C LYS A 8 -23.51 2.11 0.62
N MET A 9 -22.30 2.10 0.07
CA MET A 9 -21.99 1.41 -1.19
C MET A 9 -22.14 -0.10 -1.06
N ILE A 10 -21.65 -0.72 0.02
CA ILE A 10 -21.82 -2.15 0.31
C ILE A 10 -23.32 -2.52 0.32
N ASN A 11 -24.14 -1.73 1.01
CA ASN A 11 -25.59 -1.92 1.05
C ASN A 11 -26.24 -1.74 -0.34
N GLY A 12 -25.96 -0.62 -1.02
CA GLY A 12 -26.61 -0.26 -2.28
C GLY A 12 -26.24 -1.18 -3.45
N GLU A 13 -24.99 -1.64 -3.49
CA GLU A 13 -24.50 -2.60 -4.49
C GLU A 13 -24.75 -4.07 -4.08
N LYS A 14 -25.45 -4.30 -2.95
CA LYS A 14 -25.86 -5.62 -2.44
C LYS A 14 -24.70 -6.61 -2.24
N TRP A 15 -23.57 -6.14 -1.72
CA TRP A 15 -22.36 -6.94 -1.55
C TRP A 15 -22.36 -7.86 -0.33
N LEU A 16 -23.32 -7.71 0.57
CA LEU A 16 -23.48 -8.62 1.70
C LEU A 16 -24.01 -9.98 1.24
N ASN A 17 -23.73 -11.02 2.01
CA ASN A 17 -24.17 -12.39 1.72
C ASN A 17 -25.68 -12.44 1.48
N GLN A 18 -26.12 -13.20 0.47
CA GLN A 18 -27.53 -13.29 0.07
C GLN A 18 -28.19 -11.93 -0.26
N SER A 19 -27.38 -10.92 -0.61
CA SER A 19 -27.86 -9.57 -0.94
C SER A 19 -28.67 -8.90 0.17
N ILE A 20 -28.48 -9.31 1.42
CA ILE A 20 -29.13 -8.66 2.56
C ILE A 20 -28.69 -7.20 2.63
N THR A 21 -29.56 -6.33 3.15
CA THR A 21 -29.26 -4.93 3.39
C THR A 21 -29.43 -4.62 4.87
N CYS A 22 -28.55 -3.79 5.41
CA CYS A 22 -28.64 -3.30 6.79
C CYS A 22 -29.41 -1.97 6.83
N ASP A 23 -30.31 -1.79 7.80
CA ASP A 23 -30.86 -0.46 8.11
C ASP A 23 -29.74 0.42 8.69
N LEU A 24 -29.17 1.27 7.83
CA LEU A 24 -27.92 1.98 8.08
C LEU A 24 -28.17 3.49 8.18
N ARG A 25 -27.86 4.05 9.34
CA ARG A 25 -27.76 5.50 9.55
C ARG A 25 -26.30 5.93 9.68
N VAL A 26 -25.83 6.78 8.78
CA VAL A 26 -24.50 7.41 8.84
C VAL A 26 -24.66 8.85 9.30
N ILE A 27 -23.93 9.26 10.34
CA ILE A 27 -23.87 10.66 10.79
C ILE A 27 -22.69 11.34 10.07
N PRO A 28 -22.93 12.32 9.18
CA PRO A 28 -21.86 12.96 8.43
C PRO A 28 -20.97 13.83 9.32
N VAL A 29 -19.69 13.88 8.99
CA VAL A 29 -18.73 14.81 9.60
C VAL A 29 -18.94 16.20 8.99
N LYS A 30 -19.09 17.23 9.84
CA LYS A 30 -19.18 18.62 9.36
C LYS A 30 -17.80 19.12 8.92
N ASN A 31 -17.78 20.03 7.94
CA ASN A 31 -16.58 20.69 7.43
C ASN A 31 -15.51 19.73 6.86
N TYR A 32 -15.94 18.60 6.30
CA TYR A 32 -15.08 17.63 5.63
C TYR A 32 -15.40 17.59 4.12
N ASN A 33 -14.35 17.49 3.30
CA ASN A 33 -14.42 17.19 1.88
C ASN A 33 -13.29 16.20 1.51
N HIS A 34 -13.37 15.54 0.35
CA HIS A 34 -12.41 14.49 -0.06
C HIS A 34 -11.00 15.01 -0.32
N ASN A 35 -10.83 16.33 -0.48
CA ASN A 35 -9.53 16.98 -0.68
C ASN A 35 -8.92 17.50 0.63
N LEU A 36 -9.63 17.41 1.76
CA LEU A 36 -9.13 17.86 3.05
C LEU A 36 -8.04 16.90 3.54
N GLU A 37 -6.83 17.43 3.70
CA GLU A 37 -5.78 16.73 4.43
C GLU A 37 -6.14 16.67 5.91
N TYR A 38 -6.08 15.47 6.50
CA TYR A 38 -6.41 15.23 7.89
C TYR A 38 -5.32 14.40 8.56
N SER A 39 -4.64 15.00 9.53
CA SER A 39 -3.66 14.35 10.38
C SER A 39 -4.35 13.62 11.52
N LEU A 40 -4.07 12.32 11.67
CA LEU A 40 -4.71 11.53 12.72
C LEU A 40 -4.10 11.88 14.09
N PRO A 41 -4.90 12.27 15.09
CA PRO A 41 -4.37 12.59 16.43
C PRO A 41 -3.92 11.33 17.19
N ILE A 42 -4.40 10.15 16.78
CA ILE A 42 -4.08 8.86 17.37
C ILE A 42 -3.61 7.94 16.24
N LYS A 43 -2.46 7.28 16.45
CA LYS A 43 -1.90 6.33 15.50
C LYS A 43 -2.93 5.22 15.21
N PRO A 44 -3.29 4.96 13.94
CA PRO A 44 -4.25 3.91 13.60
C PRO A 44 -3.66 2.50 13.78
N SER A 45 -2.32 2.39 13.84
CA SER A 45 -1.60 1.15 14.06
C SER A 45 -0.21 1.45 14.63
N PRO A 46 0.39 0.55 15.44
CA PRO A 46 1.78 0.69 15.89
C PRO A 46 2.78 0.87 14.74
N ASN A 47 2.47 0.35 13.54
CA ASN A 47 3.36 0.43 12.37
C ASN A 47 2.95 1.53 11.38
N LEU A 48 1.92 2.33 11.68
CA LEU A 48 1.56 3.53 10.93
C LEU A 48 1.72 4.75 11.86
N PRO A 49 2.97 5.12 12.21
CA PRO A 49 3.22 6.03 13.31
C PRO A 49 2.94 7.51 13.00
N ASN A 50 2.82 7.89 11.73
CA ASN A 50 2.69 9.28 11.28
C ASN A 50 2.04 9.38 9.89
N ASP A 51 1.73 10.61 9.47
CA ASP A 51 1.08 10.90 8.19
C ASP A 51 1.90 10.45 6.97
N LYS A 52 3.23 10.52 7.06
CA LYS A 52 4.13 10.05 5.99
C LYS A 52 3.96 8.55 5.76
N SER A 53 3.98 7.76 6.83
CA SER A 53 3.76 6.31 6.80
C SER A 53 2.37 5.98 6.23
N ILE A 54 1.34 6.70 6.64
CA ILE A 54 -0.03 6.53 6.13
C ILE A 54 -0.11 6.84 4.62
N ASN A 55 0.51 7.93 4.18
CA ASN A 55 0.52 8.32 2.76
C ASN A 55 1.29 7.32 1.88
N LEU A 56 2.40 6.78 2.37
CA LEU A 56 3.24 5.83 1.63
C LEU A 56 2.73 4.39 1.71
N TYR A 57 1.91 4.05 2.71
CA TYR A 57 1.41 2.69 2.96
C TYR A 57 0.81 2.02 1.72
N PRO A 58 -0.08 2.65 0.91
CA PRO A 58 -0.65 2.01 -0.27
C PRO A 58 0.40 1.53 -1.29
N SER A 59 1.55 2.23 -1.38
CA SER A 59 2.63 1.86 -2.30
C SER A 59 3.58 0.83 -1.69
N LEU A 60 3.94 1.01 -0.41
CA LEU A 60 4.95 0.18 0.25
C LEU A 60 4.40 -1.11 0.83
N CYS A 61 3.10 -1.19 1.11
CA CYS A 61 2.48 -2.41 1.63
C CYS A 61 2.58 -3.60 0.66
N PHE A 62 2.76 -3.36 -0.65
CA PHE A 62 3.06 -4.42 -1.60
C PHE A 62 4.32 -5.23 -1.24
N PHE A 63 5.30 -4.62 -0.57
CA PHE A 63 6.51 -5.33 -0.13
C PHE A 63 6.24 -6.38 0.95
N GLU A 64 5.09 -6.37 1.64
CA GLU A 64 4.72 -7.47 2.53
C GLU A 64 4.59 -8.78 1.74
N GLY A 65 4.13 -8.72 0.49
CA GLY A 65 4.06 -9.82 -0.45
C GLY A 65 5.38 -10.16 -1.17
N THR A 66 6.50 -9.55 -0.80
CA THR A 66 7.78 -9.81 -1.49
C THR A 66 8.88 -10.28 -0.53
N ASN A 67 10.09 -10.50 -1.02
CA ASN A 67 11.29 -10.69 -0.19
C ASN A 67 11.86 -9.36 0.38
N VAL A 68 11.14 -8.24 0.28
CA VAL A 68 11.60 -6.91 0.73
C VAL A 68 10.93 -6.53 2.05
N SER A 69 11.70 -5.96 2.97
CA SER A 69 11.17 -5.35 4.20
C SER A 69 10.62 -3.97 3.90
N ALA A 70 9.43 -3.66 4.44
CA ALA A 70 8.83 -2.31 4.43
C ALA A 70 9.20 -1.50 5.68
N GLY A 71 10.33 -1.82 6.32
CA GLY A 71 10.84 -1.09 7.49
C GLY A 71 10.29 -1.54 8.84
N ARG A 72 9.47 -2.59 8.91
CA ARG A 72 9.08 -3.18 10.22
C ARG A 72 10.33 -3.61 10.99
N GLY A 73 10.36 -3.35 12.29
CA GLY A 73 11.55 -3.52 13.12
C GLY A 73 12.52 -2.33 13.10
N THR A 74 12.10 -1.18 12.59
CA THR A 74 12.76 0.13 12.75
C THR A 74 11.76 1.14 13.32
N GLU A 75 12.15 2.41 13.44
CA GLU A 75 11.25 3.53 13.78
C GLU A 75 10.66 4.24 12.54
N THR A 76 10.90 3.68 11.35
CA THR A 76 10.54 4.27 10.05
C THR A 76 9.71 3.29 9.18
N GLN A 77 8.82 2.54 9.82
CA GLN A 77 7.92 1.59 9.16
C GLN A 77 7.06 2.28 8.08
N PHE A 78 6.96 1.64 6.92
CA PHE A 78 6.35 2.17 5.70
C PHE A 78 6.85 3.57 5.31
N GLN A 79 8.11 3.88 5.65
CA GLN A 79 8.83 5.07 5.18
C GLN A 79 10.19 4.68 4.61
N ILE A 80 10.55 3.39 4.65
CA ILE A 80 11.73 2.82 4.04
C ILE A 80 11.36 1.47 3.41
N PHE A 81 12.18 1.00 2.49
CA PHE A 81 12.16 -0.40 2.06
C PHE A 81 13.56 -0.92 1.80
N GLY A 82 13.78 -2.22 1.92
CA GLY A 82 15.05 -2.85 1.59
C GLY A 82 15.11 -4.34 1.89
N SER A 83 16.16 -5.00 1.42
CA SER A 83 16.40 -6.43 1.65
C SER A 83 17.89 -6.74 1.54
N PRO A 84 18.40 -7.79 2.20
CA PRO A 84 19.77 -8.27 2.02
C PRO A 84 20.04 -8.74 0.59
N PHE A 85 18.99 -9.06 -0.17
CA PHE A 85 19.05 -9.56 -1.54
C PHE A 85 18.95 -8.46 -2.61
N LEU A 86 18.91 -7.18 -2.23
CA LEU A 86 18.91 -6.07 -3.18
C LEU A 86 20.34 -5.64 -3.50
N ASN A 87 20.58 -5.31 -4.78
CA ASN A 87 21.89 -4.89 -5.26
C ASN A 87 22.38 -3.60 -4.56
N LYS A 88 23.40 -3.73 -3.72
CA LYS A 88 24.02 -2.62 -2.97
C LYS A 88 24.59 -1.48 -3.83
N THR A 89 24.92 -1.74 -5.10
CA THR A 89 25.38 -0.67 -6.02
C THR A 89 24.25 0.23 -6.50
N GLN A 90 23.01 -0.26 -6.43
CA GLN A 90 21.80 0.43 -6.89
C GLN A 90 21.03 1.10 -5.74
N PHE A 91 21.38 0.72 -4.50
CA PHE A 91 20.75 1.14 -3.26
C PHE A 91 21.81 1.42 -2.18
N SER A 92 22.06 2.71 -1.92
CA SER A 92 23.06 3.16 -0.94
C SER A 92 22.55 3.22 0.49
N PHE A 93 21.24 3.36 0.70
CA PHE A 93 20.65 3.41 2.04
C PHE A 93 20.61 2.00 2.65
N GLN A 94 20.91 1.93 3.94
CA GLN A 94 21.02 0.69 4.69
C GLN A 94 20.27 0.77 6.01
N PHE A 95 19.70 -0.36 6.45
CA PHE A 95 19.11 -0.51 7.77
C PHE A 95 19.12 -1.97 8.20
N THR A 96 19.03 -2.23 9.50
CA THR A 96 18.94 -3.58 10.06
C THR A 96 17.69 -3.68 10.91
N PRO A 97 16.66 -4.44 10.49
CA PRO A 97 15.45 -4.66 11.29
C PRO A 97 15.76 -5.36 12.61
N GLN A 98 15.16 -4.88 13.68
CA GLN A 98 15.28 -5.43 15.04
C GLN A 98 13.88 -5.68 15.64
N PRO A 99 13.70 -6.71 16.49
CA PRO A 99 12.45 -6.89 17.23
C PRO A 99 12.07 -5.63 18.01
N ASN A 100 10.82 -5.19 17.88
CA ASN A 100 10.28 -4.08 18.66
C ASN A 100 8.77 -4.27 18.92
N HIS A 101 8.15 -3.31 19.59
CA HIS A 101 6.71 -3.38 19.90
C HIS A 101 5.83 -3.46 18.64
N GLY A 102 6.27 -2.86 17.52
CA GLY A 102 5.55 -2.91 16.25
C GLY A 102 5.72 -4.23 15.49
N ALA A 103 6.82 -4.95 15.70
CA ALA A 103 7.11 -6.23 15.05
C ALA A 103 8.06 -7.08 15.92
N LYS A 104 7.53 -8.14 16.55
CA LYS A 104 8.34 -9.08 17.35
C LYS A 104 9.29 -9.93 16.50
N HIS A 105 8.91 -10.21 15.26
CA HIS A 105 9.69 -11.01 14.30
C HIS A 105 9.70 -10.30 12.94
N PRO A 106 10.45 -9.20 12.79
CA PRO A 106 10.47 -8.44 11.54
C PRO A 106 11.12 -9.24 10.41
N LYS A 107 10.69 -8.97 9.17
CA LYS A 107 11.34 -9.54 7.98
C LYS A 107 12.80 -9.10 7.94
N HIS A 108 13.70 -10.06 7.73
CA HIS A 108 15.16 -9.85 7.76
C HIS A 108 15.69 -9.38 9.11
N GLU A 109 15.08 -9.85 10.21
CA GLU A 109 15.58 -9.64 11.56
C GLU A 109 17.10 -9.87 11.65
N ASN A 110 17.81 -8.91 12.25
CA ASN A 110 19.26 -8.92 12.43
C ASN A 110 20.11 -8.99 11.13
N LYS A 111 19.50 -8.80 9.95
CA LYS A 111 20.21 -8.79 8.66
C LYS A 111 20.28 -7.39 8.06
N LEU A 112 21.47 -7.00 7.63
CA LEU A 112 21.69 -5.74 6.92
C LEU A 112 20.92 -5.72 5.60
N CYS A 113 20.01 -4.76 5.46
CA CYS A 113 19.18 -4.56 4.28
C CYS A 113 19.67 -3.35 3.49
N TYR A 114 19.75 -3.48 2.16
CA TYR A 114 19.99 -2.36 1.25
C TYR A 114 18.66 -1.93 0.62
N GLY A 115 18.46 -0.63 0.44
CA GLY A 115 17.25 -0.14 -0.21
C GLY A 115 17.15 1.39 -0.28
N LYS A 116 15.99 1.94 0.09
CA LYS A 116 15.72 3.38 -0.03
C LYS A 116 15.04 3.94 1.20
N ASN A 117 15.49 5.12 1.62
CA ASN A 117 14.80 5.96 2.59
C ASN A 117 13.83 6.90 1.88
N LEU A 118 12.58 6.95 2.35
CA LEU A 118 11.48 7.76 1.83
C LEU A 118 10.86 8.67 2.91
N THR A 119 11.51 8.88 4.06
CA THR A 119 10.99 9.78 5.12
C THR A 119 10.75 11.19 4.60
N GLU A 120 11.63 11.67 3.72
CA GLU A 120 11.55 12.99 3.08
C GLU A 120 10.93 12.95 1.67
N ALA A 121 10.35 11.83 1.26
CA ALA A 121 9.70 11.75 -0.05
C ALA A 121 8.46 12.65 -0.10
N GLU A 122 8.19 13.26 -1.25
CA GLU A 122 6.94 14.01 -1.47
C GLU A 122 5.71 13.14 -1.23
N ASN A 123 4.62 13.76 -0.77
CA ASN A 123 3.35 13.05 -0.60
C ASN A 123 2.86 12.52 -1.94
N GLN A 124 2.36 11.30 -1.94
CA GLN A 124 1.84 10.60 -3.11
C GLN A 124 0.32 10.78 -3.19
N ASN A 125 -0.19 11.09 -4.39
CA ASN A 125 -1.62 11.07 -4.71
C ASN A 125 -2.00 9.85 -5.58
N THR A 126 -1.04 8.96 -5.84
CA THR A 126 -1.20 7.75 -6.65
C THR A 126 -0.22 6.67 -6.16
N LEU A 127 -0.50 5.41 -6.46
CA LEU A 127 0.42 4.31 -6.16
C LEU A 127 1.76 4.49 -6.88
N ASN A 128 2.88 4.41 -6.17
CA ASN A 128 4.21 4.51 -6.76
C ASN A 128 4.80 3.12 -7.04
N LEU A 129 4.46 2.57 -8.22
CA LEU A 129 4.96 1.25 -8.64
C LEU A 129 6.45 1.24 -9.00
N ASN A 130 7.07 2.41 -9.23
CA ASN A 130 8.48 2.47 -9.62
C ASN A 130 9.38 1.90 -8.52
N TRP A 131 9.02 2.03 -7.25
CA TRP A 131 9.78 1.45 -6.15
C TRP A 131 9.74 -0.07 -6.16
N LEU A 132 8.55 -0.65 -6.34
CA LEU A 132 8.36 -2.10 -6.43
C LEU A 132 9.09 -2.68 -7.65
N ILE A 133 8.93 -2.06 -8.82
CA ILE A 133 9.59 -2.46 -10.08
C ILE A 133 11.11 -2.32 -9.95
N LYS A 134 11.61 -1.23 -9.36
CA LYS A 134 13.06 -1.05 -9.14
C LYS A 134 13.61 -2.13 -8.23
N ALA A 135 12.92 -2.48 -7.15
CA ALA A 135 13.33 -3.56 -6.26
C ALA A 135 13.34 -4.92 -6.99
N TYR A 136 12.28 -5.24 -7.75
CA TYR A 136 12.21 -6.47 -8.56
C TYR A 136 13.35 -6.57 -9.59
N ASN A 137 13.69 -5.47 -10.26
CA ASN A 137 14.76 -5.46 -11.25
C ASN A 137 16.16 -5.57 -10.65
N ASN A 138 16.30 -5.34 -9.34
CA ASN A 138 17.59 -5.28 -8.64
C ASN A 138 17.67 -6.26 -7.46
N THR A 139 16.83 -7.30 -7.44
CA THR A 139 16.96 -8.42 -6.51
C THR A 139 17.88 -9.49 -7.09
N GLU A 140 18.58 -10.24 -6.23
CA GLU A 140 19.47 -11.33 -6.63
C GLU A 140 18.72 -12.47 -7.35
N ASN A 141 17.60 -12.91 -6.79
CA ASN A 141 16.75 -13.95 -7.38
C ASN A 141 15.32 -13.44 -7.64
N LYS A 142 14.97 -13.25 -8.91
CA LYS A 142 13.62 -12.81 -9.32
C LYS A 142 12.54 -13.84 -9.03
N ALA A 143 12.86 -15.14 -9.07
CA ALA A 143 11.89 -16.21 -8.81
C ALA A 143 11.43 -16.24 -7.34
N GLU A 144 12.22 -15.70 -6.42
CA GLU A 144 11.91 -15.60 -4.99
C GLU A 144 11.39 -14.21 -4.59
N PHE A 145 11.28 -13.27 -5.53
CA PHE A 145 10.90 -11.90 -5.21
C PHE A 145 9.48 -11.83 -4.66
N PHE A 146 8.52 -12.46 -5.34
CA PHE A 146 7.11 -12.47 -4.94
C PHE A 146 6.78 -13.74 -4.14
N ASN A 147 6.06 -13.58 -3.04
CA ASN A 147 5.47 -14.70 -2.29
C ASN A 147 3.96 -14.79 -2.56
N SER A 148 3.32 -15.84 -2.04
CA SER A 148 1.89 -16.12 -2.28
C SER A 148 0.93 -15.05 -1.73
N PHE A 149 1.40 -14.17 -0.84
CA PHE A 149 0.60 -13.06 -0.30
C PHE A 149 0.52 -11.88 -1.26
N PHE A 150 1.46 -11.72 -2.20
CA PHE A 150 1.46 -10.58 -3.14
C PHE A 150 0.17 -10.49 -3.95
N THR A 151 -0.28 -11.58 -4.54
CA THR A 151 -1.50 -11.59 -5.36
C THR A 151 -2.76 -11.36 -4.55
N LYS A 152 -2.73 -11.69 -3.24
CA LYS A 152 -3.82 -11.39 -2.31
C LYS A 152 -3.88 -9.88 -2.03
N LEU A 153 -2.74 -9.25 -1.79
CA LEU A 153 -2.63 -7.78 -1.61
C LEU A 153 -3.03 -7.02 -2.89
N ALA A 154 -2.55 -7.47 -4.05
CA ALA A 154 -2.86 -6.85 -5.34
C ALA A 154 -4.31 -7.11 -5.81
N GLY A 155 -5.01 -8.07 -5.21
CA GLY A 155 -6.35 -8.50 -5.62
C GLY A 155 -6.39 -9.27 -6.95
N THR A 156 -5.24 -9.52 -7.58
CA THR A 156 -5.12 -10.23 -8.86
C THR A 156 -3.70 -10.74 -9.09
N LYS A 157 -3.54 -11.72 -9.98
CA LYS A 157 -2.23 -12.16 -10.49
C LYS A 157 -1.64 -11.19 -11.52
N LYS A 158 -2.47 -10.33 -12.12
CA LYS A 158 -2.10 -9.50 -13.27
C LYS A 158 -0.94 -8.55 -12.98
N LEU A 159 -0.93 -7.89 -11.81
CA LEU A 159 0.14 -6.96 -11.44
C LEU A 159 1.50 -7.66 -11.40
N GLN A 160 1.58 -8.83 -10.77
CA GLN A 160 2.80 -9.64 -10.71
C GLN A 160 3.28 -9.99 -12.11
N GLN A 161 2.40 -10.58 -12.93
CA GLN A 161 2.70 -10.99 -14.30
C GLN A 161 3.19 -9.82 -15.17
N GLN A 162 2.61 -8.63 -15.00
CA GLN A 162 3.03 -7.43 -15.74
C GLN A 162 4.43 -6.95 -15.33
N ILE A 163 4.75 -6.99 -14.03
CA ILE A 163 6.10 -6.65 -13.55
C ILE A 163 7.12 -7.67 -14.04
N GLU A 164 6.78 -8.96 -13.98
CA GLU A 164 7.64 -10.05 -14.48
C GLU A 164 7.88 -9.94 -15.99
N SER A 165 6.87 -9.48 -16.74
CA SER A 165 6.96 -9.22 -18.19
C SER A 165 7.65 -7.90 -18.54
N GLY A 166 8.15 -7.14 -17.56
CA GLY A 166 8.93 -5.93 -17.77
C GLY A 166 8.13 -4.67 -18.12
N LEU A 167 6.82 -4.63 -17.84
CA LEU A 167 6.03 -3.42 -18.07
C LEU A 167 6.47 -2.30 -17.12
N SER A 168 6.47 -1.07 -17.64
CA SER A 168 6.65 0.13 -16.83
C SER A 168 5.44 0.41 -15.93
N ALA A 169 5.64 1.21 -14.88
CA ALA A 169 4.57 1.67 -14.00
C ALA A 169 3.42 2.34 -14.77
N ASN A 170 3.73 3.13 -15.80
CA ASN A 170 2.72 3.82 -16.61
C ASN A 170 1.89 2.84 -17.45
N GLN A 171 2.54 1.85 -18.07
CA GLN A 171 1.83 0.80 -18.82
C GLN A 171 0.92 -0.01 -17.91
N ILE A 172 1.39 -0.39 -16.71
CA ILE A 172 0.57 -1.10 -15.72
C ILE A 172 -0.65 -0.27 -15.32
N LYS A 173 -0.44 0.99 -14.91
CA LYS A 173 -1.53 1.90 -14.50
C LYS A 173 -2.53 2.14 -15.63
N ALA A 174 -2.09 2.22 -16.88
CA ALA A 174 -2.98 2.35 -18.03
C ALA A 174 -3.97 1.17 -18.10
N THR A 175 -3.55 -0.04 -17.73
CA THR A 175 -4.45 -1.21 -17.71
C THR A 175 -5.52 -1.16 -16.63
N TRP A 176 -5.42 -0.25 -15.66
CA TRP A 176 -6.39 -0.09 -14.58
C TRP A 176 -7.47 0.94 -14.92
N LYS A 177 -7.26 1.78 -15.95
CA LYS A 177 -8.12 2.94 -16.26
C LYS A 177 -9.59 2.55 -16.37
N THR A 178 -9.92 1.50 -17.12
CA THR A 178 -11.30 1.02 -17.27
C THR A 178 -11.94 0.64 -15.94
N GLY A 179 -11.21 -0.07 -15.08
CA GLY A 179 -11.71 -0.46 -13.76
C GLY A 179 -11.87 0.73 -12.81
N LEU A 180 -10.94 1.68 -12.86
CA LEU A 180 -11.01 2.93 -12.09
C LEU A 180 -12.20 3.79 -12.53
N ASP A 181 -12.47 3.88 -13.84
CA ASP A 181 -13.60 4.64 -14.37
C ASP A 181 -14.93 4.00 -13.98
N ALA A 182 -15.02 2.66 -14.07
CA ALA A 182 -16.19 1.92 -13.60
C ALA A 182 -16.41 2.14 -12.10
N PHE A 183 -15.35 2.03 -11.28
CA PHE A 183 -15.45 2.26 -9.84
C PHE A 183 -15.80 3.71 -9.50
N ALA A 184 -15.27 4.70 -10.23
CA ALA A 184 -15.61 6.11 -10.07
C ALA A 184 -17.09 6.37 -10.33
N LYS A 185 -17.65 5.76 -11.39
CA LYS A 185 -19.10 5.82 -11.70
C LYS A 185 -19.94 5.11 -10.64
N THR A 186 -19.51 3.97 -10.11
CA THR A 186 -20.25 3.25 -9.08
C THR A 186 -20.24 4.01 -7.76
N ARG A 187 -19.07 4.48 -7.31
CA ARG A 187 -18.93 5.14 -6.01
C ARG A 187 -19.63 6.49 -5.93
N SER A 188 -19.78 7.22 -7.05
CA SER A 188 -20.38 8.56 -7.07
C SER A 188 -21.81 8.58 -6.53
N LYS A 189 -22.54 7.47 -6.67
CA LYS A 189 -23.90 7.28 -6.12
C LYS A 189 -23.95 7.35 -4.58
N TYR A 190 -22.82 7.13 -3.92
CA TYR A 190 -22.74 6.93 -2.47
C TYR A 190 -21.94 8.00 -1.74
N LEU A 191 -21.34 8.95 -2.47
CA LEU A 191 -20.57 10.03 -1.87
C LEU A 191 -21.47 10.93 -1.02
N MET A 192 -20.95 11.35 0.12
CA MET A 192 -21.62 12.20 1.11
C MET A 192 -20.93 13.58 1.23
N TYR A 193 -19.75 13.71 0.64
CA TYR A 193 -18.90 14.88 0.69
C TYR A 193 -18.44 15.24 -0.73
N GLU A 194 -18.15 16.53 -0.94
CA GLU A 194 -17.53 17.03 -2.17
C GLU A 194 -16.12 16.48 -2.38
#